data_AF-E1F3N2-F1
#
_entry.id   AF-E1F3N2-F1
#
_cell.length_a   1.000
_cell.length_b   1.000
_cell.length_c   1.000
_cell.angle_alpha   90.00
_cell.angle_beta   90.00
_cell.angle_gamma   90.00
#
_symmetry.space_group_name_H-M   'P 1'
#
loop_
_entity.id
_entity.type
_entity.pdbx_description
1 polymer ?
#
loop_
_entity_poly.entity_id
_entity_poly.type
_entity_poly.pdbx_seq_one_letter_code
_entity_poly.pdbx_strand_id
1 'polypeptide(L)'
;MPEVVEKDNHGIAKGKQCNAARDQSKQQKQAIRGGDVTFSLTKTRDTFADWFDAIMDAAELVDRRYPVKGCVVFRPYGFFMENAIMKLCEEEYAKIGISQALFPTVIPESFLKKEGDHIKGFEAECFWVEKGGLQPLEERLALRPTSETAIYSMFSKWVRSYKDLPLKIHQTCTIFRHETKNTKPLIRVREIHWNEAHCCHATAEDAVSQLSDYWKVIDTIFSDELCFKGQKLRRVCWDKFAGADYSEVSDVVMPCGRVLQTAGIHNLGQRFSSTFDILYANRANENVHPYLTCAGISTRVLACALSIHGDSGGLVLPPLIAPIHVVIIPIGCGKKNNQESDRQVLEKVNEIADTLKSKLGLRVSVDDDFSRSMGDKLYYYELKGVPLRIEIGQRDLTNNQCIVVPRDVGKDQKRVIPITEVIKVSSHTTENHELVVENVIKDELDAYKARLKEKAFSFHDSMVTNCKSFDEIVACIEAKGGLARFPFYTTEADGEVWDKKLKDACSAEIRGHNPDESVPPGEVCALSGKPAVCYMYCAKSY
;
A
#
# COMPACT_ATOMS: atom_id res chain seq x y z
N MET A 1 -19.83 -2.69 62.35
CA MET A 1 -19.59 -2.98 60.92
C MET A 1 -19.25 -1.67 60.22
N PRO A 2 -18.05 -1.51 59.67
CA PRO A 2 -17.85 -0.60 58.54
C PRO A 2 -17.29 -1.35 57.32
N GLU A 3 -17.86 -1.04 56.17
CA GLU A 3 -17.56 -1.61 54.85
C GLU A 3 -16.19 -1.16 54.34
N VAL A 4 -15.48 -2.12 53.74
CA VAL A 4 -14.19 -1.93 53.05
C VAL A 4 -14.48 -1.47 51.63
N VAL A 5 -13.98 -0.29 51.26
CA VAL A 5 -13.96 0.22 49.89
C VAL A 5 -12.78 -0.42 49.14
N GLU A 6 -13.05 -1.34 48.24
CA GLU A 6 -12.07 -1.84 47.27
C GLU A 6 -11.79 -0.73 46.22
N LYS A 7 -10.54 -0.28 46.17
CA LYS A 7 -10.06 0.61 45.09
C LYS A 7 -9.61 -0.23 43.91
N ASP A 8 -10.23 0.00 42.75
CA ASP A 8 -9.87 -0.59 41.47
C ASP A 8 -8.42 -0.30 41.07
N ASN A 9 -7.57 -1.34 41.19
CA ASN A 9 -6.15 -1.33 40.83
C ASN A 9 -5.89 -1.78 39.37
N HIS A 10 -6.94 -1.96 38.56
CA HIS A 10 -6.84 -2.59 37.23
C HIS A 10 -6.27 -1.68 36.12
N GLY A 11 -6.31 -0.34 36.28
CA GLY A 11 -5.80 0.60 35.28
C GLY A 11 -4.27 0.79 35.28
N ILE A 12 -3.62 0.70 36.45
CA ILE A 12 -2.18 1.01 36.61
C ILE A 12 -1.30 -0.17 36.13
N ALA A 13 -1.80 -1.40 36.23
CA ALA A 13 -1.06 -2.61 35.82
C ALA A 13 -0.89 -2.71 34.30
N LYS A 14 -1.93 -2.38 33.50
CA LYS A 14 -1.85 -2.40 32.02
C LYS A 14 -0.89 -1.34 31.48
N GLY A 15 -0.86 -0.14 32.07
CA GLY A 15 0.05 0.93 31.67
C GLY A 15 1.54 0.60 31.90
N LYS A 16 1.87 -0.10 32.99
CA LYS A 16 3.26 -0.52 33.27
C LYS A 16 3.73 -1.66 32.36
N GLN A 17 2.88 -2.63 32.04
CA GLN A 17 3.22 -3.73 31.13
C GLN A 17 3.42 -3.27 29.67
N CYS A 18 2.59 -2.35 29.19
CA CYS A 18 2.71 -1.79 27.82
C CYS A 18 4.02 -1.00 27.64
N ASN A 19 4.44 -0.24 28.67
CA ASN A 19 5.72 0.48 28.65
C ASN A 19 6.93 -0.47 28.66
N ALA A 20 6.90 -1.55 29.46
CA ALA A 20 7.98 -2.54 29.50
C ALA A 20 8.15 -3.28 28.17
N ALA A 21 7.05 -3.70 27.52
CA ALA A 21 7.09 -4.36 26.21
C ALA A 21 7.65 -3.44 25.12
N ARG A 22 7.29 -2.16 25.17
CA ARG A 22 7.78 -1.15 24.22
C ARG A 22 9.28 -0.89 24.40
N ASP A 23 9.76 -0.78 25.63
CA ASP A 23 11.19 -0.56 25.89
C ASP A 23 12.05 -1.79 25.54
N GLN A 24 11.56 -3.00 25.77
CA GLN A 24 12.20 -4.24 25.29
C GLN A 24 12.27 -4.27 23.76
N SER A 25 11.19 -3.93 23.05
CA SER A 25 11.17 -3.93 21.58
C SER A 25 12.15 -2.91 20.97
N LYS A 26 12.35 -1.75 21.63
CA LYS A 26 13.34 -0.75 21.20
C LYS A 26 14.78 -1.25 21.34
N GLN A 27 15.10 -1.89 22.47
CA GLN A 27 16.43 -2.49 22.68
C GLN A 27 16.70 -3.58 21.65
N GLN A 28 15.71 -4.45 21.42
CA GLN A 28 15.82 -5.53 20.44
C GLN A 28 15.97 -4.99 19.01
N LYS A 29 15.20 -3.96 18.63
CA LYS A 29 15.37 -3.26 17.35
C LYS A 29 16.78 -2.70 17.17
N GLN A 30 17.34 -2.05 18.19
CA GLN A 30 18.69 -1.50 18.09
C GLN A 30 19.72 -2.60 17.87
N ALA A 31 19.61 -3.72 18.59
CA ALA A 31 20.48 -4.88 18.41
C ALA A 31 20.35 -5.51 17.01
N ILE A 32 19.13 -5.64 16.48
CA ILE A 32 18.90 -6.14 15.12
C ILE A 32 19.54 -5.22 14.08
N ARG A 33 19.38 -3.90 14.24
CA ARG A 33 19.96 -2.91 13.31
C ARG A 33 21.48 -2.83 13.39
N GLY A 34 22.06 -3.13 14.56
CA GLY A 34 23.51 -3.26 14.75
C GLY A 34 24.09 -4.53 14.12
N GLY A 35 23.25 -5.50 13.76
CA GLY A 35 23.69 -6.84 13.32
C GLY A 35 24.05 -7.76 14.48
N ASP A 36 23.80 -7.35 15.73
CA ASP A 36 24.17 -8.08 16.94
C ASP A 36 23.22 -9.27 17.22
N VAL A 37 21.98 -9.22 16.70
CA VAL A 37 20.93 -10.22 16.94
C VAL A 37 20.10 -10.47 15.68
N THR A 38 19.70 -11.71 15.46
CA THR A 38 18.78 -12.10 14.37
C THR A 38 17.39 -11.50 14.55
N PHE A 39 16.71 -11.19 13.45
CA PHE A 39 15.37 -10.64 13.46
C PHE A 39 14.38 -11.66 14.03
N SER A 40 13.76 -11.33 15.16
CA SER A 40 12.69 -12.11 15.77
C SER A 40 11.86 -11.21 16.66
N LEU A 41 10.90 -10.51 16.08
CA LEU A 41 10.11 -9.50 16.79
C LEU A 41 8.63 -9.70 16.47
N THR A 42 7.84 -10.12 17.46
CA THR A 42 6.40 -10.31 17.27
C THR A 42 5.73 -8.98 16.89
N LYS A 43 5.00 -8.97 15.76
CA LYS A 43 4.28 -7.81 15.25
C LYS A 43 2.93 -7.65 15.94
N THR A 44 2.84 -6.70 16.88
CA THR A 44 1.61 -6.32 17.59
C THR A 44 1.31 -4.84 17.40
N ARG A 45 0.18 -4.36 17.96
CA ARG A 45 -0.15 -2.93 17.97
C ARG A 45 0.96 -2.06 18.55
N ASP A 46 1.60 -2.54 19.61
CA ASP A 46 2.58 -1.78 20.39
C ASP A 46 3.99 -1.85 19.77
N THR A 47 4.35 -2.98 19.16
CA THR A 47 5.68 -3.21 18.59
C THR A 47 5.79 -2.83 17.12
N PHE A 48 4.66 -2.59 16.42
CA PHE A 48 4.64 -2.37 14.97
C PHE A 48 5.62 -1.28 14.48
N ALA A 49 5.72 -0.16 15.21
CA ALA A 49 6.60 0.93 14.79
C ALA A 49 8.07 0.49 14.72
N ASP A 50 8.50 -0.32 15.69
CA ASP A 50 9.86 -0.84 15.82
C ASP A 50 10.08 -2.03 14.89
N TRP A 51 9.10 -2.93 14.77
CA TRP A 51 9.07 -4.01 13.78
C TRP A 51 9.27 -3.47 12.36
N PHE A 52 8.51 -2.44 11.97
CA PHE A 52 8.58 -1.86 10.64
C PHE A 52 9.97 -1.26 10.37
N ASP A 53 10.54 -0.53 11.33
CA ASP A 53 11.87 0.04 11.14
C ASP A 53 12.96 -1.06 11.06
N ALA A 54 12.86 -2.10 11.89
CA ALA A 54 13.81 -3.20 11.88
C ALA A 54 13.74 -4.01 10.57
N ILE A 55 12.54 -4.31 10.07
CA ILE A 55 12.39 -5.13 8.86
C ILE A 55 12.79 -4.40 7.58
N MET A 56 12.62 -3.07 7.51
CA MET A 56 13.12 -2.26 6.39
C MET A 56 14.64 -2.44 6.20
N ASP A 57 15.38 -2.45 7.31
CA ASP A 57 16.83 -2.56 7.32
C ASP A 57 17.27 -4.04 7.18
N ALA A 58 16.70 -4.95 7.99
CA ALA A 58 17.08 -6.36 8.03
C ALA A 58 16.76 -7.12 6.73
N ALA A 59 15.64 -6.79 6.06
CA ALA A 59 15.31 -7.36 4.76
C ALA A 59 15.94 -6.56 3.59
N GLU A 60 16.73 -5.53 3.88
CA GLU A 60 17.44 -4.71 2.90
C GLU A 60 16.51 -4.11 1.84
N LEU A 61 15.39 -3.54 2.27
CA LEU A 61 14.39 -2.94 1.35
C LEU A 61 14.79 -1.53 0.95
N VAL A 62 15.24 -0.75 1.94
CA VAL A 62 15.62 0.65 1.78
C VAL A 62 16.87 0.93 2.61
N ASP A 63 17.57 2.03 2.27
CA ASP A 63 18.67 2.55 3.08
C ASP A 63 18.37 3.99 3.54
N ARG A 64 18.23 4.15 4.85
CA ARG A 64 17.93 5.43 5.52
C ARG A 64 19.17 6.27 5.81
N ARG A 65 20.37 5.72 5.57
CA ARG A 65 21.65 6.38 5.85
C ARG A 65 22.02 7.45 4.82
N TYR A 66 21.25 7.55 3.72
CA TYR A 66 21.40 8.66 2.77
C TYR A 66 21.25 10.00 3.49
N PRO A 67 22.22 10.93 3.38
CA PRO A 67 22.34 12.08 4.28
C PRO A 67 21.36 13.23 3.96
N VAL A 68 20.21 12.92 3.35
CA VAL A 68 19.10 13.86 3.13
C VAL A 68 17.87 13.32 3.84
N LYS A 69 17.46 13.99 4.93
CA LYS A 69 16.29 13.59 5.72
C LYS A 69 15.08 13.35 4.81
N GLY A 70 14.44 12.18 4.94
CA GLY A 70 13.25 11.83 4.19
C GLY A 70 13.47 11.37 2.75
N CYS A 71 14.71 11.33 2.26
CA CYS A 71 15.07 10.75 0.97
C CYS A 71 15.82 9.44 1.25
N VAL A 72 15.18 8.31 0.96
CA VAL A 72 15.73 6.97 1.25
C VAL A 72 16.13 6.30 -0.06
N VAL A 73 17.22 5.53 -0.04
CA VAL A 73 17.57 4.71 -1.21
C VAL A 73 16.68 3.49 -1.24
N PHE A 74 16.02 3.22 -2.36
CA PHE A 74 15.42 1.90 -2.61
C PHE A 74 16.51 0.90 -2.99
N ARG A 75 16.68 -0.16 -2.19
CA ARG A 75 17.62 -1.24 -2.50
C ARG A 75 16.95 -2.27 -3.42
N PRO A 76 17.70 -3.15 -4.11
CA PRO A 76 17.13 -4.02 -5.16
C PRO A 76 15.91 -4.83 -4.72
N TYR A 77 15.93 -5.42 -3.52
CA TYR A 77 14.83 -6.25 -3.03
C TYR A 77 13.56 -5.42 -2.79
N GLY A 78 13.69 -4.21 -2.25
CA GLY A 78 12.56 -3.29 -2.06
C GLY A 78 12.08 -2.62 -3.35
N PHE A 79 12.99 -2.24 -4.26
CA PHE A 79 12.63 -1.59 -5.51
C PHE A 79 11.89 -2.53 -6.46
N PHE A 80 12.23 -3.83 -6.47
CA PHE A 80 11.45 -4.82 -7.21
C PHE A 80 9.96 -4.76 -6.83
N MET A 81 9.68 -4.68 -5.53
CA MET A 81 8.30 -4.66 -5.01
C MET A 81 7.57 -3.40 -5.45
N GLU A 82 8.21 -2.23 -5.28
CA GLU A 82 7.64 -0.94 -5.67
C GLU A 82 7.41 -0.86 -7.18
N ASN A 83 8.37 -1.33 -7.98
CA ASN A 83 8.27 -1.34 -9.43
C ASN A 83 7.17 -2.30 -9.92
N ALA A 84 7.02 -3.47 -9.32
CA ALA A 84 5.95 -4.41 -9.67
C ALA A 84 4.55 -3.82 -9.42
N ILE A 85 4.36 -3.08 -8.33
CA ILE A 85 3.10 -2.39 -8.04
C ILE A 85 2.81 -1.32 -9.09
N MET A 86 3.79 -0.45 -9.39
CA MET A 86 3.58 0.62 -10.36
C MET A 86 3.41 0.06 -11.78
N LYS A 87 4.12 -1.03 -12.14
CA LYS A 87 3.94 -1.72 -13.42
C LYS A 87 2.53 -2.26 -13.60
N LEU A 88 1.98 -2.92 -12.58
CA LEU A 88 0.59 -3.36 -12.62
C LEU A 88 -0.37 -2.17 -12.76
N CYS A 89 -0.13 -1.07 -12.06
CA CYS A 89 -0.94 0.14 -12.19
C CYS A 89 -0.90 0.71 -13.63
N GLU A 90 0.28 0.76 -14.25
CA GLU A 90 0.47 1.18 -15.65
C GLU A 90 -0.28 0.24 -16.62
N GLU A 91 -0.19 -1.06 -16.41
CA GLU A 91 -0.87 -2.08 -17.23
C GLU A 91 -2.39 -2.00 -17.12
N GLU A 92 -2.93 -1.90 -15.90
CA GLU A 92 -4.38 -1.76 -15.68
C GLU A 92 -4.91 -0.44 -16.25
N TYR A 93 -4.17 0.66 -16.12
CA TYR A 93 -4.51 1.93 -16.75
C TYR A 93 -4.50 1.86 -18.28
N ALA A 94 -3.54 1.17 -18.88
CA ALA A 94 -3.52 0.96 -20.32
C ALA A 94 -4.75 0.19 -20.83
N LYS A 95 -5.20 -0.84 -20.09
CA LYS A 95 -6.41 -1.62 -20.42
C LYS A 95 -7.69 -0.78 -20.48
N ILE A 96 -7.76 0.30 -19.71
CA ILE A 96 -8.91 1.23 -19.68
C ILE A 96 -8.67 2.55 -20.44
N GLY A 97 -7.66 2.57 -21.30
CA GLY A 97 -7.40 3.68 -22.24
C GLY A 97 -6.77 4.92 -21.61
N ILE A 98 -6.10 4.79 -20.46
CA ILE A 98 -5.31 5.87 -19.86
C ILE A 98 -3.86 5.69 -20.31
N SER A 99 -3.32 6.66 -21.03
CA SER A 99 -2.01 6.54 -21.67
C SER A 99 -0.87 7.03 -20.77
N GLN A 100 0.25 6.31 -20.72
CA GLN A 100 1.40 6.77 -19.97
C GLN A 100 2.07 7.98 -20.66
N ALA A 101 2.36 9.02 -19.89
CA ALA A 101 3.14 10.19 -20.28
C ALA A 101 4.21 10.48 -19.22
N LEU A 102 5.12 11.41 -19.51
CA LEU A 102 6.11 11.88 -18.53
C LEU A 102 6.30 13.39 -18.65
N PHE A 103 5.98 14.10 -17.58
CA PHE A 103 6.23 15.53 -17.45
C PHE A 103 7.57 15.81 -16.73
N PRO A 104 8.19 16.97 -17.00
CA PRO A 104 9.36 17.43 -16.24
C PRO A 104 9.10 17.49 -14.74
N THR A 105 10.15 17.26 -13.94
CA THR A 105 10.10 17.39 -12.48
C THR A 105 9.95 18.84 -12.01
N VAL A 106 10.46 19.79 -12.80
CA VAL A 106 10.47 21.22 -12.47
C VAL A 106 9.21 21.91 -12.96
N ILE A 107 8.58 22.69 -12.09
CA ILE A 107 7.40 23.51 -12.38
C ILE A 107 7.78 24.99 -12.21
N PRO A 108 7.59 25.85 -13.23
CA PRO A 108 7.79 27.29 -13.08
C PRO A 108 6.92 27.88 -11.96
N GLU A 109 7.48 28.80 -11.17
CA GLU A 109 6.75 29.47 -10.08
C GLU A 109 5.45 30.13 -10.59
N SER A 110 5.47 30.70 -11.79
CA SER A 110 4.29 31.29 -12.43
C SER A 110 3.15 30.29 -12.65
N PHE A 111 3.44 29.01 -12.92
CA PHE A 111 2.42 27.98 -13.11
C PHE A 111 1.84 27.54 -11.77
N LEU A 112 2.71 27.33 -10.78
CA LEU A 112 2.31 26.82 -9.47
C LEU A 112 1.38 27.80 -8.73
N LYS A 113 1.57 29.11 -8.92
CA LYS A 113 0.78 30.17 -8.27
C LYS A 113 -0.58 30.46 -8.92
N LYS A 114 -0.94 29.80 -10.02
CA LYS A 114 -2.20 30.11 -10.74
C LYS A 114 -3.47 29.77 -9.95
N GLU A 115 -3.49 28.63 -9.25
CA GLU A 115 -4.65 28.22 -8.44
C GLU A 115 -4.38 28.54 -6.96
N GLY A 116 -5.16 29.48 -6.41
CA GLY A 116 -4.93 30.10 -5.12
C GLY A 116 -5.15 29.21 -3.89
N ASP A 117 -6.03 28.21 -3.97
CA ASP A 117 -6.27 27.28 -2.85
C ASP A 117 -5.24 26.13 -2.86
N HIS A 118 -4.86 25.67 -4.05
CA HIS A 118 -3.84 24.67 -4.32
C HIS A 118 -2.46 25.16 -3.87
N ILE A 119 -2.08 26.41 -4.19
CA ILE A 119 -0.80 26.96 -3.72
C ILE A 119 -0.75 27.07 -2.20
N LYS A 120 -1.82 27.52 -1.53
CA LYS A 120 -1.88 27.58 -0.06
C LYS A 120 -1.73 26.19 0.57
N GLY A 121 -2.23 25.15 -0.10
CA GLY A 121 -2.08 23.77 0.34
C GLY A 121 -0.67 23.20 0.21
N PHE A 122 0.17 23.74 -0.69
CA PHE A 122 1.47 23.12 -1.03
C PHE A 122 2.68 24.05 -0.97
N GLU A 123 2.53 25.36 -0.75
CA GLU A 123 3.65 26.32 -0.79
C GLU A 123 4.74 26.00 0.24
N ALA A 124 4.35 25.57 1.45
CA ALA A 124 5.27 25.16 2.51
C ALA A 124 5.99 23.84 2.21
N GLU A 125 5.48 23.07 1.23
CA GLU A 125 6.02 21.78 0.84
C GLU A 125 6.96 21.86 -0.38
N CYS A 126 7.09 23.02 -1.01
CA CYS A 126 7.87 23.17 -2.23
C CYS A 126 9.38 23.29 -1.97
N PHE A 127 10.16 22.49 -2.69
CA PHE A 127 11.59 22.75 -2.85
C PHE A 127 11.80 23.68 -4.04
N TRP A 128 12.64 24.71 -3.86
CA TRP A 128 12.91 25.71 -4.89
C TRP A 128 14.32 25.56 -5.45
N VAL A 129 14.41 25.45 -6.77
CA VAL A 129 15.65 25.57 -7.53
C VAL A 129 15.77 27.03 -7.97
N GLU A 130 16.83 27.69 -7.52
CA GLU A 130 17.03 29.13 -7.76
C GLU A 130 18.30 29.44 -8.57
N LYS A 131 19.15 28.45 -8.82
CA LYS A 131 20.42 28.60 -9.54
C LYS A 131 20.68 27.45 -10.50
N GLY A 132 21.23 27.77 -11.66
CA GLY A 132 21.88 26.83 -12.58
C GLY A 132 23.39 27.00 -12.49
N GLY A 133 24.09 26.07 -11.82
CA GLY A 133 25.49 26.28 -11.44
C GLY A 133 25.62 27.47 -10.48
N LEU A 134 26.39 28.49 -10.87
CA LEU A 134 26.58 29.69 -10.04
C LEU A 134 25.60 30.84 -10.38
N GLN A 135 24.88 30.76 -11.50
CA GLN A 135 24.02 31.84 -11.97
C GLN A 135 22.59 31.66 -11.44
N PRO A 136 21.96 32.71 -10.86
CA PRO A 136 20.54 32.71 -10.55
C PRO A 136 19.69 32.48 -11.80
N LEU A 137 18.61 31.72 -11.66
CA LEU A 137 17.62 31.56 -12.72
C LEU A 137 16.76 32.83 -12.85
N GLU A 138 16.30 33.12 -14.06
CA GLU A 138 15.36 34.23 -14.32
C GLU A 138 14.01 34.02 -13.61
N GLU A 139 13.55 32.76 -13.58
CA GLU A 139 12.36 32.32 -12.84
C GLU A 139 12.72 31.14 -11.93
N ARG A 140 12.18 31.13 -10.71
CA ARG A 140 12.35 30.02 -9.77
C ARG A 140 11.60 28.79 -10.26
N LEU A 141 12.18 27.61 -10.07
CA LEU A 141 11.57 26.34 -10.44
C LEU A 141 11.27 25.53 -9.18
N ALA A 142 10.00 25.18 -8.95
CA ALA A 142 9.62 24.25 -7.89
C ALA A 142 9.89 22.81 -8.34
N LEU A 143 10.42 21.95 -7.46
CA LEU A 143 10.29 20.51 -7.65
C LEU A 143 8.83 20.13 -7.38
N ARG A 144 8.18 19.43 -8.31
CA ARG A 144 6.74 19.11 -8.25
C ARG A 144 6.33 18.52 -6.89
N PRO A 145 5.48 19.20 -6.09
CA PRO A 145 4.78 18.53 -4.99
C PRO A 145 3.69 17.61 -5.52
N THR A 146 3.09 17.98 -6.64
CA THR A 146 2.10 17.28 -7.46
C THR A 146 2.03 18.00 -8.81
N SER A 147 1.48 17.39 -9.86
CA SER A 147 1.66 17.87 -11.24
C SER A 147 0.45 18.59 -11.85
N GLU A 148 -0.64 18.87 -11.11
CA GLU A 148 -1.85 19.52 -11.65
C GLU A 148 -1.53 20.79 -12.44
N THR A 149 -0.79 21.71 -11.84
CA THR A 149 -0.49 23.02 -12.45
C THR A 149 0.36 22.90 -13.74
N ALA A 150 1.26 21.92 -13.80
CA ALA A 150 2.06 21.63 -14.99
C ALA A 150 1.23 20.95 -16.08
N ILE A 151 0.47 19.91 -15.72
CA ILE A 151 -0.34 19.11 -16.64
C ILE A 151 -1.46 19.97 -17.24
N TYR A 152 -2.18 20.73 -16.42
CA TYR A 152 -3.33 21.51 -16.87
C TYR A 152 -2.95 22.71 -17.73
N SER A 153 -1.76 23.27 -17.50
CA SER A 153 -1.16 24.23 -18.43
C SER A 153 -0.90 23.64 -19.83
N MET A 154 -0.72 22.32 -19.94
CA MET A 154 -0.55 21.61 -21.22
C MET A 154 -1.89 21.12 -21.77
N PHE A 155 -2.84 20.70 -20.93
CA PHE A 155 -4.20 20.36 -21.37
C PHE A 155 -4.87 21.54 -22.07
N SER A 156 -4.67 22.78 -21.59
CA SER A 156 -5.12 24.00 -22.28
C SER A 156 -4.59 24.12 -23.73
N LYS A 157 -3.41 23.57 -23.99
CA LYS A 157 -2.83 23.55 -25.34
C LYS A 157 -3.36 22.40 -26.19
N TRP A 158 -3.58 21.24 -25.59
CA TRP A 158 -3.95 19.99 -26.28
C TRP A 158 -5.45 19.87 -26.55
N VAL A 159 -6.30 20.40 -25.67
CA VAL A 159 -7.76 20.32 -25.78
C VAL A 159 -8.26 21.56 -26.50
N ARG A 160 -8.92 21.39 -27.65
CA ARG A 160 -9.49 22.48 -28.46
C ARG A 160 -10.92 22.19 -28.92
N SER A 161 -11.26 20.93 -29.14
CA SER A 161 -12.54 20.46 -29.62
C SER A 161 -13.03 19.27 -28.79
N TYR A 162 -14.34 19.00 -28.82
CA TYR A 162 -14.91 17.79 -28.22
C TYR A 162 -14.28 16.49 -28.75
N LYS A 163 -13.62 16.52 -29.92
CA LYS A 163 -12.90 15.38 -30.51
C LYS A 163 -11.61 15.02 -29.79
N ASP A 164 -11.05 15.96 -29.01
CA ASP A 164 -9.84 15.75 -28.22
C ASP A 164 -10.17 15.08 -26.86
N LEU A 165 -11.46 14.89 -26.56
CA LEU A 165 -11.96 14.34 -25.32
C LEU A 165 -12.58 12.93 -25.53
N PRO A 166 -12.45 12.02 -24.57
CA PRO A 166 -11.72 12.18 -23.31
C PRO A 166 -10.19 12.12 -23.52
N LEU A 167 -9.46 12.99 -22.83
CA LEU A 167 -8.00 12.94 -22.76
C LEU A 167 -7.61 12.31 -21.42
N LYS A 168 -6.93 11.16 -21.46
CA LYS A 168 -6.60 10.38 -20.26
C LYS A 168 -5.11 10.05 -20.23
N ILE A 169 -4.39 10.58 -19.25
CA ILE A 169 -2.96 10.29 -19.07
C ILE A 169 -2.61 9.88 -17.65
N HIS A 170 -1.48 9.19 -17.48
CA HIS A 170 -0.86 8.99 -16.17
C HIS A 170 0.66 9.03 -16.26
N GLN A 171 1.36 9.19 -15.14
CA GLN A 171 2.82 9.09 -15.07
C GLN A 171 3.28 8.42 -13.78
N THR A 172 4.32 7.58 -13.88
CA THR A 172 5.04 7.03 -12.72
C THR A 172 6.32 7.83 -12.54
N CYS A 173 6.49 8.47 -11.39
CA CYS A 173 7.61 9.37 -11.14
C CYS A 173 7.84 9.62 -9.64
N THR A 174 8.71 10.57 -9.29
CA THR A 174 8.85 11.08 -7.92
C THR A 174 8.30 12.51 -7.78
N ILE A 175 7.69 12.77 -6.61
CA ILE A 175 7.27 14.10 -6.14
C ILE A 175 7.98 14.49 -4.84
N PHE A 176 7.97 15.78 -4.52
CA PHE A 176 8.78 16.35 -3.45
C PHE A 176 7.93 17.13 -2.44
N ARG A 177 8.08 16.82 -1.14
CA ARG A 177 7.28 17.40 -0.05
C ARG A 177 8.17 17.81 1.12
N HIS A 178 8.55 19.08 1.21
CA HIS A 178 9.50 19.61 2.20
C HIS A 178 9.05 19.42 3.65
N GLU A 179 7.80 19.76 3.98
CA GLU A 179 7.32 19.89 5.36
C GLU A 179 7.07 18.55 6.09
N THR A 180 7.40 17.41 5.48
CA THR A 180 7.24 16.10 6.13
C THR A 180 8.16 15.98 7.36
N LYS A 181 7.62 16.21 8.56
CA LYS A 181 8.38 16.31 9.82
C LYS A 181 8.90 14.95 10.31
N ASN A 182 8.00 13.98 10.50
CA ASN A 182 8.31 12.66 11.06
C ASN A 182 8.43 11.61 9.96
N THR A 183 9.58 11.62 9.28
CA THR A 183 9.84 10.75 8.12
C THR A 183 9.94 9.28 8.54
N LYS A 184 9.19 8.41 7.86
CA LYS A 184 9.23 6.95 8.00
C LYS A 184 9.21 6.35 6.59
N PRO A 185 10.16 5.46 6.23
CA PRO A 185 10.26 4.94 4.87
C PRO A 185 8.93 4.42 4.35
N LEU A 186 8.65 4.65 3.06
CA LEU A 186 7.42 4.31 2.35
C LEU A 186 6.14 5.05 2.81
N ILE A 187 6.01 5.35 4.10
CA ILE A 187 4.79 5.92 4.70
C ILE A 187 4.81 7.46 4.63
N ARG A 188 5.92 8.08 5.03
CA ARG A 188 6.15 9.52 5.06
C ARG A 188 7.58 9.84 4.66
N VAL A 189 7.79 10.24 3.43
CA VAL A 189 9.09 10.59 2.84
C VAL A 189 9.01 11.96 2.17
N ARG A 190 10.16 12.60 1.95
CA ARG A 190 10.25 13.93 1.32
C ARG A 190 10.41 13.86 -0.19
N GLU A 191 10.89 12.72 -0.70
CA GLU A 191 10.83 12.33 -2.11
C GLU A 191 10.01 11.05 -2.19
N ILE A 192 8.87 11.09 -2.89
CA ILE A 192 7.85 10.04 -2.88
C ILE A 192 7.75 9.46 -4.28
N HIS A 193 8.05 8.17 -4.44
CA HIS A 193 7.75 7.44 -5.66
C HIS A 193 6.25 7.15 -5.74
N TRP A 194 5.64 7.47 -6.87
CA TRP A 194 4.19 7.43 -7.02
C TRP A 194 3.75 7.33 -8.49
N ASN A 195 2.48 7.03 -8.69
CA ASN A 195 1.80 7.19 -9.97
C ASN A 195 0.65 8.19 -9.79
N GLU A 196 0.53 9.13 -10.71
CA GLU A 196 -0.56 10.09 -10.79
C GLU A 196 -1.24 10.02 -12.17
N ALA A 197 -2.56 9.83 -12.17
CA ALA A 197 -3.41 9.85 -13.36
C ALA A 197 -4.22 11.14 -13.40
N HIS A 198 -4.35 11.73 -14.59
CA HIS A 198 -5.14 12.94 -14.83
C HIS A 198 -5.97 12.75 -16.11
N CYS A 199 -7.28 12.97 -15.99
CA CYS A 199 -8.20 12.86 -17.11
C CYS A 199 -9.03 14.14 -17.30
N CYS A 200 -9.35 14.43 -18.56
CA CYS A 200 -10.15 15.57 -18.99
C CYS A 200 -11.38 15.07 -19.76
N HIS A 201 -12.55 15.49 -19.33
CA HIS A 201 -13.85 14.93 -19.71
C HIS A 201 -14.79 15.99 -20.25
N ALA A 202 -15.65 15.59 -21.19
CA ALA A 202 -16.62 16.51 -21.77
C ALA A 202 -17.75 16.87 -20.78
N THR A 203 -18.19 15.89 -19.98
CA THR A 203 -19.35 16.02 -19.08
C THR A 203 -19.03 15.65 -17.63
N ALA A 204 -19.93 16.02 -16.71
CA ALA A 204 -19.84 15.64 -15.31
C ALA A 204 -20.01 14.13 -15.12
N GLU A 205 -20.89 13.50 -15.91
CA GLU A 205 -21.17 12.07 -15.87
C GLU A 205 -19.94 11.25 -16.25
N ASP A 206 -19.20 11.69 -17.27
CA ASP A 206 -17.94 11.06 -17.69
C ASP A 206 -16.89 11.14 -16.57
N ALA A 207 -16.79 12.29 -15.89
CA ALA A 207 -15.90 12.49 -14.75
C ALA A 207 -16.26 11.56 -13.58
N VAL A 208 -17.55 11.43 -13.24
CA VAL A 208 -18.01 10.49 -12.20
C VAL A 208 -17.76 9.03 -12.61
N SER A 209 -17.98 8.68 -13.88
CA SER A 209 -17.67 7.34 -14.40
C SER A 209 -16.18 7.02 -14.28
N GLN A 210 -15.31 8.00 -14.55
CA GLN A 210 -13.86 7.84 -14.46
C GLN A 210 -13.39 7.52 -13.02
N LEU A 211 -14.07 8.04 -12.00
CA LEU A 211 -13.78 7.70 -10.60
C LEU A 211 -13.99 6.20 -10.34
N SER A 212 -15.04 5.61 -10.88
CA SER A 212 -15.30 4.16 -10.79
C SER A 212 -14.21 3.34 -11.47
N ASP A 213 -13.70 3.82 -12.61
CA ASP A 213 -12.59 3.14 -13.30
C ASP A 213 -11.29 3.20 -12.48
N TYR A 214 -11.00 4.32 -11.81
CA TYR A 214 -9.88 4.38 -10.87
C TYR A 214 -10.05 3.38 -9.72
N TRP A 215 -11.26 3.27 -9.14
CA TRP A 215 -11.54 2.33 -8.06
C TRP A 215 -11.35 0.86 -8.47
N LYS A 216 -11.75 0.46 -9.68
CA LYS A 216 -11.48 -0.89 -10.19
C LYS A 216 -9.99 -1.21 -10.19
N VAL A 217 -9.15 -0.28 -10.65
CA VAL A 217 -7.69 -0.44 -10.63
C VAL A 217 -7.15 -0.54 -9.19
N ILE A 218 -7.67 0.27 -8.27
CA ILE A 218 -7.31 0.18 -6.85
C ILE A 218 -7.68 -1.18 -6.27
N ASP A 219 -8.87 -1.71 -6.55
CA ASP A 219 -9.32 -3.01 -6.05
C ASP A 219 -8.47 -4.16 -6.61
N THR A 220 -8.14 -4.13 -7.91
CA THR A 220 -7.24 -5.10 -8.52
C THR A 220 -5.87 -5.09 -7.84
N ILE A 221 -5.25 -3.91 -7.66
CA ILE A 221 -3.93 -3.81 -7.03
C ILE A 221 -3.99 -4.20 -5.56
N PHE A 222 -4.90 -3.63 -4.77
CA PHE A 222 -4.89 -3.76 -3.32
C PHE A 222 -5.42 -5.11 -2.87
N SER A 223 -6.56 -5.53 -3.43
CA SER A 223 -7.30 -6.70 -2.95
C SER A 223 -6.96 -7.97 -3.72
N ASP A 224 -6.89 -7.92 -5.04
CA ASP A 224 -6.69 -9.13 -5.85
C ASP A 224 -5.22 -9.55 -5.90
N GLU A 225 -4.31 -8.58 -6.03
CA GLU A 225 -2.89 -8.88 -6.15
C GLU A 225 -2.09 -8.70 -4.85
N LEU A 226 -2.36 -7.67 -4.05
CA LEU A 226 -1.67 -7.44 -2.77
C LEU A 226 -2.42 -7.98 -1.55
N CYS A 227 -3.62 -8.55 -1.76
CA CYS A 227 -4.37 -9.29 -0.77
C CYS A 227 -4.70 -8.49 0.51
N PHE A 228 -4.93 -7.17 0.45
CA PHE A 228 -5.36 -6.37 1.60
C PHE A 228 -6.53 -5.44 1.27
N LYS A 229 -7.22 -4.96 2.32
CA LYS A 229 -8.43 -4.13 2.22
C LYS A 229 -8.25 -2.76 2.87
N GLY A 230 -8.74 -1.72 2.21
CA GLY A 230 -8.89 -0.37 2.76
C GLY A 230 -10.35 0.04 2.84
N GLN A 231 -10.66 1.03 3.68
CA GLN A 231 -12.01 1.58 3.76
C GLN A 231 -12.15 2.67 2.69
N LYS A 232 -13.02 2.43 1.70
CA LYS A 232 -13.46 3.45 0.74
C LYS A 232 -14.27 4.51 1.46
N LEU A 233 -13.89 5.78 1.32
CA LEU A 233 -14.59 6.92 1.92
C LEU A 233 -14.64 8.09 0.95
N ARG A 234 -15.75 8.83 0.98
CA ARG A 234 -15.80 10.24 0.63
C ARG A 234 -15.19 11.03 1.80
N ARG A 235 -14.02 11.64 1.56
CA ARG A 235 -13.33 12.47 2.55
C ARG A 235 -14.23 13.64 2.95
N VAL A 236 -14.18 14.02 4.23
CA VAL A 236 -14.89 15.19 4.77
C VAL A 236 -14.56 16.45 3.97
N CYS A 237 -15.56 17.31 3.76
CA CYS A 237 -15.46 18.43 2.82
C CYS A 237 -14.44 19.51 3.26
N TRP A 238 -14.09 19.58 4.54
CA TRP A 238 -13.09 20.51 5.09
C TRP A 238 -11.64 19.99 5.00
N ASP A 239 -11.42 18.73 4.60
CA ASP A 239 -10.10 18.11 4.46
C ASP A 239 -9.94 17.41 3.09
N LYS A 240 -10.65 17.93 2.07
CA LYS A 240 -10.52 17.46 0.69
C LYS A 240 -9.21 17.95 0.06
N PHE A 241 -8.82 17.33 -1.05
CA PHE A 241 -7.68 17.80 -1.83
C PHE A 241 -7.84 19.27 -2.25
N ALA A 242 -6.78 20.05 -2.12
CA ALA A 242 -6.79 21.48 -2.39
C ALA A 242 -7.13 21.76 -3.87
N GLY A 243 -8.29 22.39 -4.09
CA GLY A 243 -8.84 22.65 -5.43
C GLY A 243 -9.84 21.61 -5.94
N ALA A 244 -10.07 20.50 -5.24
CA ALA A 244 -11.07 19.50 -5.62
C ALA A 244 -12.50 19.93 -5.26
N ASP A 245 -13.50 19.46 -6.02
CA ASP A 245 -14.90 19.56 -5.63
C ASP A 245 -15.17 18.58 -4.48
N TYR A 246 -14.75 17.33 -4.65
CA TYR A 246 -14.72 16.32 -3.60
C TYR A 246 -13.58 15.31 -3.80
N SER A 247 -13.25 14.58 -2.73
CA SER A 247 -12.18 13.58 -2.72
C SER A 247 -12.68 12.26 -2.17
N GLU A 248 -12.28 11.18 -2.82
CA GLU A 248 -12.49 9.81 -2.39
C GLU A 248 -11.14 9.18 -2.05
N VAL A 249 -11.11 8.34 -1.04
CA VAL A 249 -9.88 7.85 -0.44
C VAL A 249 -10.02 6.39 0.00
N SER A 250 -8.91 5.68 0.00
CA SER A 250 -8.78 4.38 0.66
C SER A 250 -7.96 4.55 1.94
N ASP A 251 -8.64 4.56 3.09
CA ASP A 251 -8.00 4.61 4.42
C ASP A 251 -7.76 3.16 4.91
N VAL A 252 -6.51 2.72 4.90
CA VAL A 252 -6.11 1.35 5.25
C VAL A 252 -5.71 1.29 6.73
N VAL A 253 -6.31 0.39 7.50
CA VAL A 253 -5.90 0.15 8.89
C VAL A 253 -4.54 -0.55 8.92
N MET A 254 -3.58 0.02 9.62
CA MET A 254 -2.26 -0.56 9.83
C MET A 254 -2.20 -1.30 11.18
N PRO A 255 -1.23 -2.21 11.40
CA PRO A 255 -1.18 -3.03 12.62
C PRO A 255 -1.13 -2.24 13.94
N CYS A 256 -0.66 -0.99 13.95
CA CYS A 256 -0.70 -0.13 15.14
C CYS A 256 -2.09 0.47 15.45
N GLY A 257 -3.14 0.14 14.67
CA GLY A 257 -4.48 0.68 14.81
C GLY A 257 -4.64 2.13 14.33
N ARG A 258 -3.69 2.67 13.57
CA ARG A 258 -3.85 3.94 12.84
C ARG A 258 -4.26 3.64 11.40
N VAL A 259 -4.91 4.59 10.74
CA VAL A 259 -5.23 4.50 9.32
C VAL A 259 -4.23 5.28 8.47
N LEU A 260 -3.88 4.70 7.32
CA LEU A 260 -3.02 5.30 6.31
C LEU A 260 -3.87 5.55 5.06
N GLN A 261 -3.96 6.80 4.61
CA GLN A 261 -4.53 7.09 3.30
C GLN A 261 -3.57 6.56 2.23
N THR A 262 -4.02 5.55 1.49
CA THR A 262 -3.17 4.77 0.57
C THR A 262 -3.54 4.99 -0.90
N ALA A 263 -4.75 5.48 -1.17
CA ALA A 263 -5.17 6.02 -2.47
C ALA A 263 -5.92 7.34 -2.27
N GLY A 264 -5.70 8.30 -3.18
CA GLY A 264 -6.49 9.52 -3.31
C GLY A 264 -7.06 9.61 -4.71
N ILE A 265 -8.37 9.80 -4.83
CA ILE A 265 -9.10 9.89 -6.09
C ILE A 265 -9.97 11.15 -6.01
N HIS A 266 -9.85 12.04 -6.98
CA HIS A 266 -10.39 13.39 -6.86
C HIS A 266 -11.22 13.75 -8.09
N ASN A 267 -12.41 14.29 -7.83
CA ASN A 267 -13.16 15.04 -8.82
C ASN A 267 -12.83 16.52 -8.62
N LEU A 268 -12.20 17.12 -9.63
CA LEU A 268 -11.74 18.51 -9.59
C LEU A 268 -12.75 19.48 -10.21
N GLY A 269 -13.87 18.97 -10.71
CA GLY A 269 -14.90 19.76 -11.36
C GLY A 269 -14.34 20.56 -12.53
N GLN A 270 -14.77 21.81 -12.61
CA GLN A 270 -14.32 22.78 -13.62
C GLN A 270 -13.40 23.87 -13.04
N ARG A 271 -12.97 23.74 -11.78
CA ARG A 271 -12.16 24.77 -11.12
C ARG A 271 -10.81 24.97 -11.81
N PHE A 272 -10.07 23.88 -12.00
CA PHE A 272 -8.78 23.93 -12.69
C PHE A 272 -8.92 24.25 -14.18
N SER A 273 -9.98 23.79 -14.86
CA SER A 273 -10.16 24.12 -16.28
C SER A 273 -10.47 25.60 -16.48
N SER A 274 -11.18 26.24 -15.55
CA SER A 274 -11.32 27.70 -15.49
C SER A 274 -9.98 28.39 -15.25
N THR A 275 -9.26 28.03 -14.19
CA THR A 275 -7.97 28.67 -13.81
C THR A 275 -6.88 28.55 -14.87
N PHE A 276 -6.85 27.45 -15.63
CA PHE A 276 -5.83 27.17 -16.64
C PHE A 276 -6.31 27.42 -18.07
N ASP A 277 -7.47 28.05 -18.27
CA ASP A 277 -8.04 28.33 -19.59
C ASP A 277 -8.11 27.08 -20.49
N ILE A 278 -8.59 25.97 -19.92
CA ILE A 278 -8.88 24.75 -20.69
C ILE A 278 -10.31 24.89 -21.21
N LEU A 279 -10.44 25.08 -22.52
CA LEU A 279 -11.71 25.26 -23.22
C LEU A 279 -11.75 24.34 -24.43
N TYR A 280 -12.93 23.81 -24.73
CA TYR A 280 -13.17 23.07 -25.97
C TYR A 280 -14.43 23.55 -26.67
N ALA A 281 -14.41 23.56 -28.00
CA ALA A 281 -15.61 23.73 -28.80
C ALA A 281 -16.46 22.45 -28.76
N ASN A 282 -17.65 22.53 -28.18
CA ASN A 282 -18.61 21.42 -28.15
C ASN A 282 -19.25 21.19 -29.54
N ARG A 283 -20.18 20.24 -29.64
CA ARG A 283 -20.86 19.94 -30.92
C ARG A 283 -21.72 21.10 -31.45
N ALA A 284 -22.15 22.02 -30.59
CA ALA A 284 -22.86 23.23 -30.94
C ALA A 284 -21.90 24.43 -31.21
N ASN A 285 -20.59 24.19 -31.23
CA ASN A 285 -19.54 25.20 -31.39
C ASN A 285 -19.50 26.24 -30.25
N GLU A 286 -19.98 25.87 -29.06
CA GLU A 286 -19.85 26.67 -27.85
C GLU A 286 -18.54 26.31 -27.13
N ASN A 287 -17.87 27.32 -26.57
CA ASN A 287 -16.67 27.11 -25.76
C ASN A 287 -17.09 26.73 -24.33
N VAL A 288 -16.73 25.51 -23.92
CA VAL A 288 -17.11 24.96 -22.62
C VAL A 288 -15.86 24.52 -21.85
N HIS A 289 -15.88 24.68 -20.53
CA HIS A 289 -14.85 24.13 -19.66
C HIS A 289 -15.07 22.62 -19.45
N PRO A 290 -14.07 21.77 -19.72
CA PRO A 290 -14.18 20.35 -19.43
C PRO A 290 -14.09 20.07 -17.93
N TYR A 291 -14.53 18.89 -17.53
CA TYR A 291 -14.37 18.36 -16.17
C TYR A 291 -13.02 17.67 -16.02
N LEU A 292 -12.40 17.80 -14.86
CA LEU A 292 -11.09 17.20 -14.58
C LEU A 292 -11.19 16.20 -13.41
N THR A 293 -10.47 15.09 -13.53
CA THR A 293 -10.29 14.12 -12.45
C THR A 293 -8.82 13.77 -12.31
N CYS A 294 -8.40 13.40 -11.10
CA CYS A 294 -7.10 12.78 -10.88
C CYS A 294 -7.15 11.64 -9.87
N ALA A 295 -6.15 10.78 -9.91
CA ALA A 295 -5.95 9.69 -8.96
C ALA A 295 -4.47 9.52 -8.65
N GLY A 296 -4.13 9.15 -7.42
CA GLY A 296 -2.76 8.97 -6.97
C GLY A 296 -2.59 7.80 -6.02
N ILE A 297 -1.57 6.98 -6.29
CA ILE A 297 -1.05 5.95 -5.38
C ILE A 297 0.47 6.10 -5.24
N SER A 298 1.01 5.74 -4.07
CA SER A 298 2.44 5.92 -3.77
C SER A 298 3.04 4.67 -3.11
N THR A 299 4.30 4.77 -2.68
CA THR A 299 4.98 3.78 -1.82
C THR A 299 4.18 3.32 -0.60
N ARG A 300 3.13 4.06 -0.19
CA ARG A 300 2.19 3.63 0.86
C ARG A 300 1.50 2.32 0.54
N VAL A 301 1.25 2.02 -0.73
CA VAL A 301 0.67 0.74 -1.17
C VAL A 301 1.58 -0.42 -0.75
N LEU A 302 2.87 -0.30 -1.04
CA LEU A 302 3.88 -1.26 -0.60
C LEU A 302 3.95 -1.32 0.94
N ALA A 303 3.93 -0.16 1.60
CA ALA A 303 3.92 -0.12 3.07
C ALA A 303 2.76 -0.92 3.67
N CYS A 304 1.54 -0.82 3.12
CA CYS A 304 0.38 -1.58 3.57
C CYS A 304 0.57 -3.09 3.38
N ALA A 305 0.96 -3.54 2.18
CA ALA A 305 1.14 -4.96 1.88
C ALA A 305 2.17 -5.61 2.83
N LEU A 306 3.34 -4.99 3.00
CA LEU A 306 4.39 -5.50 3.89
C LEU A 306 3.94 -5.50 5.35
N SER A 307 3.26 -4.43 5.77
CA SER A 307 2.86 -4.24 7.17
C SER A 307 1.75 -5.18 7.59
N ILE A 308 0.77 -5.44 6.73
CA ILE A 308 -0.41 -6.25 7.05
C ILE A 308 -0.03 -7.72 7.10
N HIS A 309 0.75 -8.19 6.12
CA HIS A 309 1.08 -9.61 5.99
C HIS A 309 2.23 -10.08 6.88
N GLY A 310 3.21 -9.22 7.16
CA GLY A 310 4.41 -9.59 7.93
C GLY A 310 4.12 -10.18 9.31
N ASP A 311 5.04 -10.97 9.85
CA ASP A 311 4.91 -11.66 11.13
C ASP A 311 6.20 -11.57 11.98
N SER A 312 6.33 -12.42 13.00
CA SER A 312 7.50 -12.43 13.88
C SER A 312 8.81 -12.81 13.19
N GLY A 313 8.73 -13.61 12.12
CA GLY A 313 9.89 -14.04 11.34
C GLY A 313 10.31 -13.03 10.26
N GLY A 314 9.46 -12.06 9.92
CA GLY A 314 9.78 -10.99 8.98
C GLY A 314 8.70 -10.78 7.92
N LEU A 315 9.12 -10.66 6.66
CA LEU A 315 8.22 -10.41 5.55
C LEU A 315 7.39 -11.66 5.20
N VAL A 316 6.20 -11.42 4.66
CA VAL A 316 5.31 -12.42 4.06
C VAL A 316 4.73 -11.76 2.81
N LEU A 317 5.23 -12.12 1.62
CA LEU A 317 5.03 -11.34 0.40
C LEU A 317 3.94 -11.96 -0.50
N PRO A 318 2.89 -11.21 -0.89
CA PRO A 318 2.05 -11.60 -2.02
C PRO A 318 2.89 -11.86 -3.28
N PRO A 319 2.52 -12.84 -4.13
CA PRO A 319 3.31 -13.22 -5.30
C PRO A 319 3.59 -12.09 -6.30
N LEU A 320 2.72 -11.08 -6.43
CA LEU A 320 2.97 -9.91 -7.28
C LEU A 320 4.34 -9.28 -6.94
N ILE A 321 4.59 -9.03 -5.65
CA ILE A 321 5.74 -8.27 -5.17
C ILE A 321 6.90 -9.15 -4.70
N ALA A 322 6.77 -10.47 -4.66
CA ALA A 322 7.84 -11.35 -4.23
C ALA A 322 8.98 -11.41 -5.27
N PRO A 323 10.21 -10.92 -5.00
CA PRO A 323 11.30 -10.98 -5.98
C PRO A 323 11.68 -12.41 -6.36
N ILE A 324 11.42 -13.36 -5.45
CA ILE A 324 11.53 -14.79 -5.65
C ILE A 324 10.19 -15.39 -5.19
N HIS A 325 9.50 -16.12 -6.07
CA HIS A 325 8.29 -16.88 -5.72
C HIS A 325 8.62 -18.16 -4.97
N VAL A 326 9.65 -18.87 -5.47
CA VAL A 326 10.04 -20.18 -4.98
C VAL A 326 11.55 -20.22 -4.77
N VAL A 327 11.98 -20.61 -3.58
CA VAL A 327 13.37 -21.00 -3.33
C VAL A 327 13.48 -22.52 -3.25
N ILE A 328 14.39 -23.12 -4.00
CA ILE A 328 14.67 -24.55 -3.94
C ILE A 328 15.97 -24.76 -3.16
N ILE A 329 15.92 -25.57 -2.12
CA ILE A 329 17.04 -25.83 -1.21
C ILE A 329 17.39 -27.32 -1.28
N PRO A 330 18.51 -27.71 -1.92
CA PRO A 330 19.07 -29.05 -1.79
C PRO A 330 19.47 -29.31 -0.34
N ILE A 331 18.98 -30.39 0.26
CA ILE A 331 19.26 -30.76 1.66
C ILE A 331 20.10 -32.04 1.75
N GLY A 332 20.95 -32.09 2.76
CA GLY A 332 21.76 -33.28 3.06
C GLY A 332 22.92 -33.55 2.11
N CYS A 333 23.24 -32.59 1.24
CA CYS A 333 24.42 -32.58 0.36
C CYS A 333 25.70 -32.16 1.11
N GLY A 334 26.87 -32.31 0.49
CA GLY A 334 28.17 -31.94 1.05
C GLY A 334 28.73 -32.96 2.05
N LYS A 335 28.15 -34.16 2.11
CA LYS A 335 28.64 -35.25 2.98
C LYS A 335 29.85 -35.95 2.36
N LYS A 336 30.77 -36.43 3.21
CA LYS A 336 31.92 -37.23 2.76
C LYS A 336 31.44 -38.44 1.96
N ASN A 337 32.06 -38.67 0.79
CA ASN A 337 31.78 -39.78 -0.14
C ASN A 337 30.34 -39.84 -0.69
N ASN A 338 29.67 -38.70 -0.82
CA ASN A 338 28.27 -38.63 -1.31
C ASN A 338 28.12 -37.86 -2.66
N GLN A 339 29.22 -37.64 -3.40
CA GLN A 339 29.23 -36.74 -4.57
C GLN A 339 28.22 -37.13 -5.66
N GLU A 340 28.01 -38.42 -5.89
CA GLU A 340 27.06 -38.90 -6.89
C GLU A 340 25.60 -38.63 -6.48
N SER A 341 25.31 -38.77 -5.19
CA SER A 341 23.99 -38.45 -4.61
C SER A 341 23.74 -36.95 -4.64
N ASP A 342 24.74 -36.13 -4.31
CA ASP A 342 24.66 -34.68 -4.42
C ASP A 342 24.40 -34.23 -5.87
N ARG A 343 25.07 -34.87 -6.85
CA ARG A 343 24.85 -34.62 -8.28
C ARG A 343 23.40 -34.92 -8.70
N GLN A 344 22.86 -36.06 -8.30
CA GLN A 344 21.48 -36.45 -8.61
C GLN A 344 20.44 -35.48 -8.03
N VAL A 345 20.65 -35.04 -6.79
CA VAL A 345 19.78 -34.03 -6.15
C VAL A 345 19.85 -32.71 -6.92
N LEU A 346 21.06 -32.22 -7.24
CA LEU A 346 21.24 -30.96 -7.96
C LEU A 346 20.66 -30.99 -9.38
N GLU A 347 20.81 -32.10 -10.11
CA GLU A 347 20.19 -32.28 -11.42
C GLU A 347 18.67 -32.15 -11.34
N LYS A 348 18.04 -32.81 -10.34
CA LYS A 348 16.59 -32.73 -10.17
C LYS A 348 16.14 -31.34 -9.70
N VAL A 349 16.90 -30.69 -8.83
CA VAL A 349 16.66 -29.30 -8.40
C VAL A 349 16.65 -28.36 -9.60
N ASN A 350 17.61 -28.49 -10.52
CA ASN A 350 17.69 -27.68 -11.73
C ASN A 350 16.52 -27.96 -12.68
N GLU A 351 16.15 -29.23 -12.89
CA GLU A 351 14.99 -29.60 -13.71
C GLU A 351 13.69 -28.98 -13.19
N ILE A 352 13.47 -29.00 -11.88
CA ILE A 352 12.31 -28.34 -11.25
C ILE A 352 12.40 -26.83 -11.45
N ALA A 353 13.56 -26.22 -11.18
CA ALA A 353 13.75 -24.78 -11.35
C ALA A 353 13.46 -24.34 -12.78
N ASP A 354 13.97 -25.05 -13.77
CA ASP A 354 13.80 -24.75 -15.20
C ASP A 354 12.35 -24.94 -15.64
N THR A 355 11.66 -25.95 -15.12
CA THR A 355 10.23 -26.17 -15.38
C THR A 355 9.41 -24.99 -14.84
N LEU A 356 9.59 -24.63 -13.57
CA LEU A 356 8.86 -23.55 -12.91
C LEU A 356 9.14 -22.19 -13.58
N LYS A 357 10.37 -21.92 -14.00
CA LYS A 357 10.73 -20.69 -14.73
C LYS A 357 10.13 -20.69 -16.14
N SER A 358 10.43 -21.72 -16.94
CA SER A 358 10.19 -21.69 -18.39
C SER A 358 8.74 -21.98 -18.77
N LYS A 359 8.01 -22.78 -17.97
CA LYS A 359 6.63 -23.17 -18.26
C LYS A 359 5.59 -22.34 -17.52
N LEU A 360 5.93 -21.82 -16.33
CA LEU A 360 4.99 -21.07 -15.50
C LEU A 360 5.36 -19.59 -15.35
N GLY A 361 6.55 -19.16 -15.80
CA GLY A 361 7.01 -17.79 -15.64
C GLY A 361 7.35 -17.41 -14.20
N LEU A 362 7.57 -18.38 -13.31
CA LEU A 362 7.85 -18.11 -11.89
C LEU A 362 9.30 -17.65 -11.68
N ARG A 363 9.48 -16.77 -10.71
CA ARG A 363 10.80 -16.32 -10.26
C ARG A 363 11.36 -17.31 -9.26
N VAL A 364 12.28 -18.17 -9.70
CA VAL A 364 12.83 -19.26 -8.88
C VAL A 364 14.31 -19.07 -8.59
N SER A 365 14.70 -19.23 -7.32
CA SER A 365 16.10 -19.25 -6.88
C SER A 365 16.47 -20.66 -6.41
N VAL A 366 17.72 -21.06 -6.65
CA VAL A 366 18.32 -22.26 -6.07
C VAL A 366 19.37 -21.81 -5.07
N ASP A 367 19.34 -22.36 -3.85
CA ASP A 367 20.39 -22.12 -2.84
C ASP A 367 21.18 -23.41 -2.58
N ASP A 368 22.18 -23.63 -3.44
CA ASP A 368 23.13 -24.75 -3.38
C ASP A 368 24.42 -24.40 -2.62
N ASP A 369 24.45 -23.31 -1.86
CA ASP A 369 25.61 -22.96 -1.02
C ASP A 369 25.69 -23.89 0.20
N PHE A 370 26.46 -24.97 0.08
CA PHE A 370 26.63 -25.95 1.15
C PHE A 370 27.50 -25.46 2.32
N SER A 371 28.08 -24.26 2.24
CA SER A 371 28.84 -23.67 3.36
C SER A 371 27.92 -23.12 4.46
N ARG A 372 26.68 -22.77 4.10
CA ARG A 372 25.68 -22.24 5.04
C ARG A 372 24.84 -23.35 5.65
N SER A 373 24.54 -23.21 6.94
CA SER A 373 23.65 -24.16 7.61
C SER A 373 22.21 -24.05 7.09
N MET A 374 21.45 -25.14 7.18
CA MET A 374 20.02 -25.11 6.85
C MET A 374 19.25 -24.10 7.69
N GLY A 375 19.61 -23.92 8.96
CA GLY A 375 18.97 -22.93 9.83
C GLY A 375 19.14 -21.50 9.30
N ASP A 376 20.35 -21.16 8.84
CA ASP A 376 20.65 -19.81 8.31
C ASP A 376 19.93 -19.54 6.99
N LYS A 377 19.81 -20.56 6.13
CA LYS A 377 19.04 -20.46 4.88
C LYS A 377 17.56 -20.25 5.16
N LEU A 378 16.98 -21.07 6.05
CA LEU A 378 15.58 -20.97 6.43
C LEU A 378 15.27 -19.58 7.03
N TYR A 379 16.07 -19.14 7.99
CA TYR A 379 15.93 -17.80 8.58
C TYR A 379 15.98 -16.71 7.51
N TYR A 380 16.96 -16.77 6.60
CA TYR A 380 17.11 -15.75 5.54
C TYR A 380 15.88 -15.70 4.63
N TYR A 381 15.40 -16.83 4.13
CA TYR A 381 14.26 -16.83 3.20
C TYR A 381 12.92 -16.56 3.89
N GLU A 382 12.78 -16.91 5.18
CA GLU A 382 11.63 -16.53 5.99
C GLU A 382 11.64 -15.02 6.31
N LEU A 383 12.79 -14.44 6.63
CA LEU A 383 12.98 -13.00 6.82
C LEU A 383 12.60 -12.22 5.56
N LYS A 384 13.09 -12.69 4.40
CA LYS A 384 12.87 -12.08 3.09
C LYS A 384 11.47 -12.36 2.52
N GLY A 385 10.70 -13.24 3.17
CA GLY A 385 9.30 -13.49 2.85
C GLY A 385 9.06 -14.20 1.53
N VAL A 386 9.95 -15.10 1.11
CA VAL A 386 9.77 -15.91 -0.10
C VAL A 386 8.51 -16.78 0.05
N PRO A 387 7.51 -16.70 -0.85
CA PRO A 387 6.21 -17.36 -0.68
C PRO A 387 6.30 -18.87 -0.43
N LEU A 388 7.08 -19.58 -1.24
CA LEU A 388 7.25 -21.02 -1.14
C LEU A 388 8.74 -21.38 -1.04
N ARG A 389 9.06 -22.37 -0.21
CA ARG A 389 10.32 -23.09 -0.32
C ARG A 389 10.07 -24.55 -0.68
N ILE A 390 10.95 -25.11 -1.51
CA ILE A 390 10.97 -26.52 -1.86
C ILE A 390 12.26 -27.12 -1.31
N GLU A 391 12.15 -28.15 -0.47
CA GLU A 391 13.29 -28.89 0.08
C GLU A 391 13.39 -30.24 -0.63
N ILE A 392 14.59 -30.57 -1.13
CA ILE A 392 14.86 -31.81 -1.86
C ILE A 392 16.16 -32.42 -1.36
N GLY A 393 16.10 -33.62 -0.80
CA GLY A 393 17.27 -34.39 -0.42
C GLY A 393 17.24 -35.78 -1.03
N GLN A 394 18.34 -36.52 -0.89
CA GLN A 394 18.47 -37.86 -1.48
C GLN A 394 17.33 -38.80 -1.05
N ARG A 395 16.90 -38.74 0.22
CA ARG A 395 15.82 -39.60 0.72
C ARG A 395 14.49 -39.30 0.01
N ASP A 396 14.17 -38.02 -0.15
CA ASP A 396 12.92 -37.60 -0.76
C ASP A 396 12.95 -37.89 -2.28
N LEU A 397 14.12 -37.71 -2.91
CA LEU A 397 14.36 -38.09 -4.30
C LEU A 397 14.13 -39.59 -4.56
N THR A 398 14.66 -40.48 -3.70
CA THR A 398 14.43 -41.93 -3.79
C THR A 398 12.93 -42.29 -3.69
N ASN A 399 12.17 -41.51 -2.92
CA ASN A 399 10.72 -41.69 -2.77
C ASN A 399 9.90 -40.92 -3.84
N ASN A 400 10.54 -40.29 -4.83
CA ASN A 400 9.92 -39.42 -5.83
C ASN A 400 9.06 -38.29 -5.21
N GLN A 401 9.54 -37.69 -4.11
CA GLN A 401 8.84 -36.66 -3.35
C GLN A 401 9.73 -35.45 -3.07
N CYS A 402 9.10 -34.30 -2.85
CA CYS A 402 9.74 -33.11 -2.29
C CYS A 402 8.84 -32.50 -1.21
N ILE A 403 9.44 -31.69 -0.34
CA ILE A 403 8.70 -30.97 0.70
C ILE A 403 8.48 -29.54 0.23
N VAL A 404 7.22 -29.10 0.16
CA VAL A 404 6.85 -27.72 -0.15
C VAL A 404 6.33 -27.05 1.11
N VAL A 405 6.88 -25.88 1.45
CA VAL A 405 6.50 -25.14 2.65
C VAL A 405 6.13 -23.69 2.28
N PRO A 406 4.85 -23.33 2.41
CA PRO A 406 4.41 -21.95 2.30
C PRO A 406 4.79 -21.10 3.50
N ARG A 407 5.15 -19.84 3.23
CA ARG A 407 5.68 -18.90 4.21
C ARG A 407 4.72 -18.55 5.33
N ASP A 408 3.42 -18.48 5.04
CA ASP A 408 2.40 -17.98 5.98
C ASP A 408 2.05 -18.99 7.09
N VAL A 409 2.12 -20.28 6.79
CA VAL A 409 1.81 -21.37 7.74
C VAL A 409 3.05 -22.15 8.20
N GLY A 410 4.16 -22.04 7.47
CA GLY A 410 5.45 -22.59 7.87
C GLY A 410 5.51 -24.12 7.93
N LYS A 411 6.55 -24.61 8.59
CA LYS A 411 6.95 -26.04 8.59
C LYS A 411 5.88 -26.99 9.13
N ASP A 412 5.06 -26.52 10.07
CA ASP A 412 4.05 -27.34 10.76
C ASP A 412 2.94 -27.80 9.82
N GLN A 413 2.73 -27.08 8.71
CA GLN A 413 1.78 -27.45 7.67
C GLN A 413 2.47 -27.80 6.34
N LYS A 414 3.72 -28.27 6.37
CA LYS A 414 4.44 -28.66 5.14
C LYS A 414 3.63 -29.64 4.27
N ARG A 415 3.77 -29.52 2.95
CA ARG A 415 3.15 -30.42 1.97
C ARG A 415 4.22 -31.37 1.46
N VAL A 416 3.90 -32.64 1.34
CA VAL A 416 4.75 -33.63 0.68
C VAL A 416 4.12 -33.89 -0.68
N ILE A 417 4.82 -33.48 -1.74
CA ILE A 417 4.29 -33.50 -3.11
C ILE A 417 5.18 -34.40 -3.97
N PRO A 418 4.61 -35.30 -4.80
CA PRO A 418 5.39 -36.05 -5.77
C PRO A 418 6.14 -35.12 -6.74
N ILE A 419 7.41 -35.40 -7.00
CA ILE A 419 8.24 -34.59 -7.92
C ILE A 419 7.62 -34.57 -9.33
N THR A 420 7.02 -35.68 -9.74
CA THR A 420 6.30 -35.80 -11.01
C THR A 420 5.11 -34.84 -11.11
N GLU A 421 4.43 -34.53 -10.01
CA GLU A 421 3.33 -33.54 -9.99
C GLU A 421 3.86 -32.10 -10.04
N VAL A 422 4.99 -31.84 -9.37
CA VAL A 422 5.67 -30.53 -9.44
C VAL A 422 6.09 -30.20 -10.87
N ILE A 423 6.57 -31.19 -11.63
CA ILE A 423 7.02 -31.01 -13.02
C ILE A 423 5.85 -31.05 -14.02
N LYS A 424 4.71 -31.66 -13.65
CA LYS A 424 3.54 -31.76 -14.52
C LYS A 424 2.93 -30.37 -14.76
N VAL A 425 2.87 -29.97 -16.02
CA VAL A 425 2.21 -28.74 -16.45
C VAL A 425 1.15 -29.09 -17.48
N SER A 426 -0.10 -28.71 -17.22
CA SER A 426 -1.18 -28.71 -18.21
C SER A 426 -1.45 -27.28 -18.67
N SER A 427 -1.87 -27.14 -19.92
CA SER A 427 -2.31 -25.86 -20.45
C SER A 427 -3.44 -26.04 -21.46
N HIS A 428 -4.38 -25.10 -21.45
CA HIS A 428 -5.44 -25.02 -22.45
C HIS A 428 -5.70 -23.55 -22.81
N THR A 429 -6.42 -23.32 -23.89
CA THR A 429 -6.77 -21.97 -24.36
C THR A 429 -8.28 -21.78 -24.20
N THR A 430 -8.69 -20.65 -23.62
CA THR A 430 -10.11 -20.29 -23.46
C THR A 430 -10.71 -19.81 -24.78
N GLU A 431 -12.03 -19.61 -24.84
CA GLU A 431 -12.72 -19.03 -26.00
C GLU A 431 -12.17 -17.65 -26.39
N ASN A 432 -11.64 -16.89 -25.40
CA ASN A 432 -11.02 -15.58 -25.60
C ASN A 432 -9.55 -15.65 -26.04
N HIS A 433 -9.04 -16.84 -26.38
CA HIS A 433 -7.65 -17.09 -26.75
C HIS A 433 -6.65 -16.83 -25.61
N GLU A 434 -7.10 -16.84 -24.36
CA GLU A 434 -6.24 -16.70 -23.18
C GLU A 434 -5.63 -18.06 -22.82
N LEU A 435 -4.33 -18.09 -22.58
CA LEU A 435 -3.63 -19.30 -22.16
C LEU A 435 -3.82 -19.53 -20.65
N VAL A 436 -4.48 -20.62 -20.29
CA VAL A 436 -4.59 -21.09 -18.91
C VAL A 436 -3.55 -22.17 -18.68
N VAL A 437 -2.71 -21.98 -17.67
CA VAL A 437 -1.66 -22.93 -17.28
C VAL A 437 -1.93 -23.41 -15.86
N GLU A 438 -1.87 -24.72 -15.66
CA GLU A 438 -2.17 -25.41 -14.40
C GLU A 438 -0.95 -26.20 -13.94
N ASN A 439 -0.63 -26.07 -12.64
CA ASN A 439 0.47 -26.76 -11.99
C ASN A 439 0.30 -26.67 -10.48
N VAL A 440 0.67 -27.73 -9.75
CA VAL A 440 0.50 -27.80 -8.29
C VAL A 440 1.23 -26.68 -7.52
N ILE A 441 2.38 -26.20 -8.00
CA ILE A 441 3.10 -25.08 -7.36
C ILE A 441 2.37 -23.75 -7.60
N LYS A 442 1.74 -23.58 -8.77
CA LYS A 442 0.86 -22.43 -9.03
C LYS A 442 -0.37 -22.48 -8.12
N ASP A 443 -0.98 -23.65 -7.96
CA ASP A 443 -2.14 -23.84 -7.08
C ASP A 443 -1.78 -23.53 -5.62
N GLU A 444 -0.58 -23.92 -5.14
CA GLU A 444 -0.10 -23.55 -3.81
C GLU A 444 0.15 -22.04 -3.65
N LEU A 445 0.61 -21.35 -4.70
CA LEU A 445 0.74 -19.88 -4.71
C LEU A 445 -0.64 -19.19 -4.69
N ASP A 446 -1.62 -19.72 -5.41
CA ASP A 446 -2.98 -19.19 -5.44
C ASP A 446 -3.68 -19.44 -4.10
N ALA A 447 -3.52 -20.62 -3.51
CA ALA A 447 -4.00 -20.93 -2.16
C ALA A 447 -3.31 -20.06 -1.09
N TYR A 448 -2.00 -19.78 -1.26
CA TYR A 448 -1.26 -18.84 -0.43
C TYR A 448 -1.84 -17.42 -0.52
N LYS A 449 -2.07 -16.90 -1.74
CA LYS A 449 -2.75 -15.60 -1.96
C LYS A 449 -4.11 -15.55 -1.26
N ALA A 450 -4.92 -16.60 -1.42
CA ALA A 450 -6.25 -16.68 -0.81
C ALA A 450 -6.19 -16.62 0.73
N ARG A 451 -5.24 -17.34 1.37
CA ARG A 451 -5.06 -17.28 2.83
C ARG A 451 -4.59 -15.91 3.32
N LEU A 452 -3.70 -15.25 2.57
CA LEU A 452 -3.30 -13.87 2.88
C LEU A 452 -4.49 -12.92 2.81
N LYS A 453 -5.29 -13.01 1.74
CA LYS A 453 -6.48 -12.17 1.51
C LYS A 453 -7.49 -12.35 2.64
N GLU A 454 -7.86 -13.60 2.95
CA GLU A 454 -8.79 -13.92 4.02
C GLU A 454 -8.35 -13.36 5.38
N LYS A 455 -7.08 -13.59 5.75
CA LYS A 455 -6.51 -13.09 7.01
C LYS A 455 -6.50 -11.56 7.09
N ALA A 456 -6.11 -10.89 6.01
CA ALA A 456 -6.05 -9.43 5.96
C ALA A 456 -7.43 -8.78 5.95
N PHE A 457 -8.41 -9.38 5.28
CA PHE A 457 -9.80 -8.92 5.24
C PHE A 457 -10.45 -9.11 6.61
N SER A 458 -10.27 -10.27 7.22
CA SER A 458 -10.67 -10.52 8.61
C SER A 458 -10.03 -9.51 9.58
N PHE A 459 -8.75 -9.16 9.40
CA PHE A 459 -8.10 -8.11 10.20
C PHE A 459 -8.77 -6.75 10.00
N HIS A 460 -8.99 -6.32 8.76
CA HIS A 460 -9.69 -5.07 8.45
C HIS A 460 -11.07 -5.02 9.11
N ASP A 461 -11.89 -6.04 8.88
CA ASP A 461 -13.27 -6.11 9.40
C ASP A 461 -13.27 -6.11 10.94
N SER A 462 -12.31 -6.81 11.57
CA SER A 462 -12.14 -6.79 13.02
C SER A 462 -11.75 -5.41 13.57
N MET A 463 -11.21 -4.52 12.74
CA MET A 463 -10.75 -3.18 13.12
C MET A 463 -11.76 -2.08 12.76
N VAL A 464 -12.94 -2.43 12.27
CA VAL A 464 -14.09 -1.52 12.16
C VAL A 464 -15.02 -1.77 13.34
N THR A 465 -15.31 -0.74 14.13
CA THR A 465 -16.15 -0.86 15.34
C THR A 465 -17.31 0.11 15.23
N ASN A 466 -18.55 -0.39 15.32
CA ASN A 466 -19.72 0.46 15.37
C ASN A 466 -19.86 1.11 16.77
N CYS A 467 -20.08 2.43 16.81
CA CYS A 467 -20.22 3.21 18.02
C CYS A 467 -21.51 4.03 17.98
N LYS A 468 -22.20 4.14 19.13
CA LYS A 468 -23.48 4.84 19.28
C LYS A 468 -23.41 6.12 20.10
N SER A 469 -22.24 6.45 20.64
CA SER A 469 -22.02 7.65 21.46
C SER A 469 -20.60 8.18 21.32
N PHE A 470 -20.39 9.43 21.75
CA PHE A 470 -19.06 10.05 21.81
C PHE A 470 -18.07 9.22 22.66
N ASP A 471 -18.52 8.75 23.82
CA ASP A 471 -17.68 7.99 24.75
C ASP A 471 -17.27 6.63 24.16
N GLU A 472 -18.17 5.95 23.43
CA GLU A 472 -17.84 4.70 22.73
C GLU A 472 -16.79 4.93 21.63
N ILE A 473 -16.86 6.05 20.91
CA ILE A 473 -15.85 6.39 19.89
C ILE A 473 -14.48 6.58 20.55
N VAL A 474 -14.41 7.40 21.61
CA VAL A 474 -13.16 7.64 22.34
C VAL A 474 -12.59 6.33 22.91
N ALA A 475 -13.42 5.52 23.57
CA ALA A 475 -13.01 4.23 24.13
C ALA A 475 -12.49 3.27 23.04
N CYS A 476 -13.14 3.21 21.88
CA CYS A 476 -12.68 2.42 20.75
C CYS A 476 -11.29 2.88 20.27
N ILE A 477 -11.11 4.18 20.04
CA ILE A 477 -9.87 4.76 19.54
C ILE A 477 -8.68 4.50 20.48
N GLU A 478 -8.90 4.63 21.78
CA GLU A 478 -7.83 4.47 22.77
C GLU A 478 -7.49 3.00 23.01
N ALA A 479 -8.50 2.16 23.29
CA ALA A 479 -8.29 0.78 23.70
C ALA A 479 -7.92 -0.13 22.53
N LYS A 480 -8.66 -0.03 21.41
CA LYS A 480 -8.55 -0.93 20.25
C LYS A 480 -7.79 -0.29 19.09
N GLY A 481 -8.07 0.99 18.82
CA GLY A 481 -7.70 1.65 17.56
C GLY A 481 -8.55 1.18 16.39
N GLY A 482 -8.08 1.43 15.16
CA GLY A 482 -8.81 1.15 13.94
C GLY A 482 -9.78 2.26 13.57
N LEU A 483 -10.90 1.88 12.98
CA LEU A 483 -11.97 2.75 12.51
C LEU A 483 -13.17 2.66 13.46
N ALA A 484 -13.56 3.78 14.05
CA ALA A 484 -14.82 3.92 14.76
C ALA A 484 -15.89 4.42 13.79
N ARG A 485 -16.88 3.58 13.48
CA ARG A 485 -18.00 3.86 12.57
C ARG A 485 -19.22 4.29 13.38
N PHE A 486 -19.85 5.41 13.06
CA PHE A 486 -20.98 5.93 13.83
C PHE A 486 -21.98 6.69 12.96
N PRO A 487 -23.29 6.60 13.23
CA PRO A 487 -24.30 7.39 12.52
C PRO A 487 -24.11 8.88 12.81
N PHE A 488 -24.20 9.72 11.78
CA PHE A 488 -23.93 11.14 11.88
C PHE A 488 -24.92 11.98 11.04
N TYR A 489 -25.18 13.21 11.49
CA TYR A 489 -26.34 14.00 11.06
C TYR A 489 -26.11 14.87 9.81
N THR A 490 -24.86 15.03 9.37
CA THR A 490 -24.48 15.94 8.29
C THR A 490 -23.25 15.44 7.55
N THR A 491 -23.17 15.70 6.25
CA THR A 491 -21.94 15.55 5.44
C THR A 491 -21.32 16.90 5.10
N GLU A 492 -21.90 17.99 5.59
CA GLU A 492 -21.54 19.39 5.32
C GLU A 492 -20.49 19.90 6.34
N ALA A 493 -20.02 21.12 6.12
CA ALA A 493 -18.93 21.74 6.88
C ALA A 493 -19.24 21.94 8.38
N ASP A 494 -20.50 21.99 8.77
CA ASP A 494 -20.90 22.13 10.18
C ASP A 494 -20.51 20.90 11.03
N GLY A 495 -20.23 19.77 10.39
CA GLY A 495 -19.67 18.59 11.04
C GLY A 495 -18.27 18.77 11.62
N GLU A 496 -17.48 19.75 11.15
CA GLU A 496 -16.09 19.98 11.57
C GLU A 496 -15.99 20.28 13.09
N VAL A 497 -17.05 20.83 13.69
CA VAL A 497 -17.11 21.08 15.14
C VAL A 497 -16.92 19.78 15.93
N TRP A 498 -17.44 18.66 15.45
CA TRP A 498 -17.30 17.35 16.09
C TRP A 498 -15.95 16.72 15.82
N ASP A 499 -15.36 16.97 14.65
CA ASP A 499 -13.97 16.58 14.35
C ASP A 499 -12.98 17.21 15.34
N LYS A 500 -13.09 18.51 15.59
CA LYS A 500 -12.27 19.23 16.57
C LYS A 500 -12.41 18.63 17.98
N LYS A 501 -13.64 18.34 18.42
CA LYS A 501 -13.90 17.70 19.72
C LYS A 501 -13.27 16.29 19.83
N LEU A 502 -13.34 15.49 18.77
CA LEU A 502 -12.73 14.15 18.75
C LEU A 502 -11.20 14.22 18.73
N LYS A 503 -10.63 15.20 18.01
CA LYS A 503 -9.18 15.49 18.02
C LYS A 503 -8.69 15.88 19.40
N ASP A 504 -9.41 16.76 20.09
CA ASP A 504 -9.06 17.20 21.45
C ASP A 504 -9.18 16.05 22.47
N ALA A 505 -10.22 15.22 22.37
CA ALA A 505 -10.47 14.15 23.32
C ALA A 505 -9.52 12.97 23.17
N CYS A 506 -9.21 12.55 21.93
CA CYS A 506 -8.49 11.30 21.68
C CYS A 506 -7.50 11.34 20.52
N SER A 507 -7.25 12.51 19.93
CA SER A 507 -6.36 12.71 18.77
C SER A 507 -6.75 11.89 17.53
N ALA A 508 -8.03 11.53 17.40
CA ALA A 508 -8.59 10.95 16.19
C ALA A 508 -9.40 11.99 15.42
N GLU A 509 -9.52 11.77 14.12
CA GLU A 509 -10.19 12.69 13.20
C GLU A 509 -11.24 11.96 12.38
N ILE A 510 -12.32 12.68 12.05
CA ILE A 510 -13.38 12.19 11.17
C ILE A 510 -12.80 12.10 9.77
N ARG A 511 -12.73 10.87 9.28
CA ARG A 511 -12.17 10.51 7.99
C ARG A 511 -13.16 10.81 6.87
N GLY A 512 -14.42 10.47 7.06
CA GLY A 512 -15.44 10.60 6.01
C GLY A 512 -16.52 9.55 6.16
N HIS A 513 -17.33 9.41 5.11
CA HIS A 513 -18.40 8.42 5.04
C HIS A 513 -18.31 7.67 3.70
N ASN A 514 -18.92 6.49 3.61
CA ASN A 514 -19.09 5.81 2.34
C ASN A 514 -20.50 6.12 1.77
N PRO A 515 -20.62 6.83 0.63
CA PRO A 515 -21.92 7.15 0.03
C PRO A 515 -22.74 5.92 -0.39
N ASP A 516 -22.08 4.78 -0.60
CA ASP A 516 -22.73 3.53 -0.98
C ASP A 516 -23.44 2.85 0.22
N GLU A 517 -23.23 3.32 1.45
CA GLU A 517 -23.87 2.80 2.65
C GLU A 517 -25.19 3.53 2.97
N SER A 518 -26.30 2.79 2.88
CA SER A 518 -27.62 3.32 3.23
C SER A 518 -27.81 3.46 4.74
N VAL A 519 -28.40 4.58 5.17
CA VAL A 519 -28.82 4.79 6.57
C VAL A 519 -30.27 4.34 6.75
N PRO A 520 -30.56 3.40 7.68
CA PRO A 520 -31.92 2.96 7.94
C PRO A 520 -32.83 4.10 8.43
N PRO A 521 -34.13 4.09 8.09
CA PRO A 521 -35.08 5.06 8.63
C PRO A 521 -35.11 5.03 10.16
N GLY A 522 -35.08 6.20 10.78
CA GLY A 522 -35.14 6.34 12.25
C GLY A 522 -33.79 6.24 12.96
N GLU A 523 -32.69 5.99 12.24
CA GLU A 523 -31.35 6.04 12.82
C GLU A 523 -31.03 7.49 13.29
N VAL A 524 -30.46 7.60 14.49
CA VAL A 524 -30.10 8.89 15.10
C VAL A 524 -28.59 9.06 15.17
N CYS A 525 -28.15 10.30 15.02
CA CYS A 525 -26.76 10.70 15.12
C CYS A 525 -26.21 10.44 16.51
N ALA A 526 -25.13 9.67 16.58
CA ALA A 526 -24.43 9.27 17.81
C ALA A 526 -23.90 10.46 18.64
N LEU A 527 -23.76 11.63 18.01
CA LEU A 527 -23.16 12.82 18.64
C LEU A 527 -24.18 13.91 18.99
N SER A 528 -25.24 14.07 18.19
CA SER A 528 -26.17 15.19 18.32
C SER A 528 -27.61 14.80 18.64
N GLY A 529 -27.98 13.51 18.50
CA GLY A 529 -29.36 13.04 18.62
C GLY A 529 -30.29 13.41 17.46
N LYS A 530 -29.84 14.22 16.51
CA LYS A 530 -30.57 14.54 15.26
C LYS A 530 -30.70 13.29 14.36
N PRO A 531 -31.60 13.27 13.36
CA PRO A 531 -31.64 12.21 12.36
C PRO A 531 -30.28 12.02 11.67
N ALA A 532 -29.85 10.77 11.51
CA ALA A 532 -28.62 10.45 10.79
C ALA A 532 -28.84 10.46 9.28
N VAL A 533 -27.84 10.97 8.54
CA VAL A 533 -27.84 11.01 7.06
C VAL A 533 -26.71 10.19 6.45
N CYS A 534 -25.73 9.78 7.27
CA CYS A 534 -24.60 8.97 6.85
C CYS A 534 -24.01 8.20 8.04
N TYR A 535 -23.09 7.26 7.75
CA TYR A 535 -22.20 6.68 8.73
C TYR A 535 -20.79 7.25 8.55
N MET A 536 -20.35 8.04 9.53
CA MET A 536 -18.99 8.59 9.56
C MET A 536 -18.02 7.58 10.16
N TYR A 537 -16.76 7.69 9.72
CA TYR A 537 -15.64 6.91 10.20
C TYR A 537 -14.64 7.84 10.87
N CYS A 538 -14.22 7.54 12.10
CA CYS A 538 -13.21 8.28 12.85
C CYS A 538 -12.00 7.37 13.13
N ALA A 539 -10.79 7.89 13.01
CA ALA A 539 -9.57 7.14 13.28
C ALA A 539 -8.38 8.05 13.60
N LYS A 540 -7.37 7.49 14.27
CA LYS A 540 -6.03 8.11 14.33
C LYS A 540 -5.34 7.95 12.98
N SER A 541 -4.92 9.05 12.37
CA SER A 541 -4.17 9.06 11.12
C SER A 541 -2.66 8.91 11.34
N TYR A 542 -1.92 8.61 10.27
CA TYR A 542 -0.47 8.36 10.31
C TYR A 542 0.38 9.58 10.49
#